data_AF-A0A9P1MLK5-F1
#
_entry.id   AF-A0A9P1MLK5-F1
#
_cell.length_a   1.000
_cell.length_b   1.000
_cell.length_c   1.000
_cell.angle_alpha   90.00
_cell.angle_beta   90.00
_cell.angle_gamma   90.00
#
_symmetry.space_group_name_H-M   'P 1'
#
loop_
_entity.id
_entity.type
_entity.pdbx_description
1 polymer ?
#
loop_
_entity_poly.entity_id
_entity_poly.type
_entity_poly.pdbx_seq_one_letter_code
_entity_poly.pdbx_strand_id
1 'polypeptide(L)'
;MSFTTIARGIVCGMNLLMLLVAAAVIGLACWIRWDDGFEYSLRHAIKVENNGEPLRDIKDDMRTWITVSYWVIMGFAIACVIIGFVGFLASCLKSRCFLILYFIAMVIVIILEIAVGIRVIVAGSDIHDKVNSYVYYSYYLQSQQDIQAITGRYDCCGVAGQATFGCSAGQKTCTAAVWDRLNETLIIFGSSMIAVIVLQIVVSVLTIPIFAHRKREESTY
;
A
#
# COMPACT_ATOMS: atom_id res chain seq x y z
N MET A 1 1.29 -12.20 38.60
CA MET A 1 1.05 -12.53 37.17
C MET A 1 2.41 -12.74 36.52
N SER A 2 2.66 -13.87 35.86
CA SER A 2 3.98 -14.11 35.25
C SER A 2 4.18 -13.23 34.01
N PHE A 3 5.40 -12.75 33.78
CA PHE A 3 5.76 -11.95 32.60
C PHE A 3 5.31 -12.61 31.29
N THR A 4 5.37 -13.94 31.21
CA THR A 4 4.93 -14.73 30.05
C THR A 4 3.42 -14.69 29.82
N THR A 5 2.61 -14.56 30.87
CA THR A 5 1.16 -14.40 30.76
C THR A 5 0.81 -13.03 30.16
N ILE A 6 1.49 -11.98 30.59
CA ILE A 6 1.30 -10.61 30.08
C ILE A 6 1.74 -10.54 28.61
N ALA A 7 2.93 -11.05 28.30
CA ALA A 7 3.45 -11.10 26.92
C ALA A 7 2.49 -11.82 25.97
N ARG A 8 1.92 -12.95 26.39
CA ARG A 8 0.90 -13.67 25.60
C ARG A 8 -0.38 -12.87 25.38
N GLY A 9 -0.84 -12.14 26.39
CA GLY A 9 -2.00 -11.25 26.26
C GLY A 9 -1.76 -10.17 25.21
N ILE A 10 -0.58 -9.53 25.25
CA ILE A 10 -0.18 -8.51 24.28
C ILE A 10 -0.08 -9.11 22.87
N VAL A 11 0.65 -10.22 22.70
CA VAL A 11 0.78 -10.89 21.39
C VAL A 11 -0.59 -11.30 20.84
N CYS A 12 -1.49 -11.81 21.69
CA CYS A 12 -2.85 -12.14 21.30
C CYS A 12 -3.63 -10.93 20.77
N GLY A 13 -3.64 -9.83 21.53
CA GLY A 13 -4.34 -8.60 21.14
C GLY A 13 -3.79 -7.96 19.87
N MET A 14 -2.46 -7.91 19.73
CA MET A 14 -1.81 -7.33 18.54
C MET A 14 -2.08 -8.16 17.28
N ASN A 15 -2.09 -9.49 17.38
CA ASN A 15 -2.41 -10.36 16.24
C ASN A 15 -3.88 -10.30 15.85
N LEU A 16 -4.79 -10.13 16.83
CA LEU A 16 -6.20 -9.87 16.54
C LEU A 16 -6.39 -8.53 15.81
N LEU A 17 -5.71 -7.47 16.27
CA LEU A 17 -5.73 -6.17 15.60
C LEU A 17 -5.19 -6.27 14.17
N MET A 18 -4.06 -6.95 13.98
CA MET A 18 -3.46 -7.19 12.66
C MET A 18 -4.45 -7.90 11.72
N LEU A 19 -5.15 -8.93 12.22
CA LEU A 19 -6.18 -9.64 11.46
C LEU A 19 -7.32 -8.71 11.03
N LEU A 20 -7.84 -7.89 11.96
CA LEU A 20 -8.96 -6.98 11.67
C LEU A 20 -8.57 -5.90 10.67
N VAL A 21 -7.39 -5.30 10.84
CA VAL A 21 -6.87 -4.29 9.91
C VAL A 21 -6.66 -4.90 8.52
N ALA A 22 -6.05 -6.08 8.43
CA ALA A 22 -5.84 -6.75 7.15
C ALA A 22 -7.16 -7.13 6.45
N ALA A 23 -8.16 -7.60 7.21
CA ALA A 23 -9.50 -7.86 6.69
C ALA A 23 -10.18 -6.57 6.17
N ALA A 24 -10.03 -5.45 6.88
CA ALA A 24 -10.52 -4.16 6.43
C ALA A 24 -9.83 -3.69 5.14
N VAL A 25 -8.51 -3.87 5.03
CA VAL A 25 -7.75 -3.55 3.81
C VAL A 25 -8.24 -4.39 2.63
N ILE A 26 -8.48 -5.70 2.81
CA ILE A 26 -9.07 -6.55 1.76
C ILE A 26 -10.45 -6.01 1.35
N GLY A 27 -11.31 -5.68 2.32
CA GLY A 27 -12.64 -5.13 2.05
C GLY A 27 -12.57 -3.84 1.24
N LEU A 28 -11.71 -2.89 1.64
CA LEU A 28 -11.51 -1.63 0.95
C LEU A 28 -10.89 -1.81 -0.45
N ALA A 29 -9.90 -2.69 -0.60
CA ALA A 29 -9.27 -2.96 -1.88
C ALA A 29 -10.25 -3.58 -2.89
N CYS A 30 -11.03 -4.57 -2.44
CA CYS A 30 -12.11 -5.16 -3.23
C CYS A 30 -13.17 -4.12 -3.61
N TRP A 31 -13.60 -3.29 -2.65
CA TRP A 31 -14.56 -2.23 -2.91
C TRP A 31 -14.04 -1.25 -3.97
N ILE A 32 -12.85 -0.69 -3.79
CA ILE A 32 -12.21 0.22 -4.77
C ILE A 32 -12.07 -0.44 -6.16
N ARG A 33 -11.87 -1.76 -6.23
CA ARG A 33 -11.66 -2.46 -7.51
C ARG A 33 -12.97 -2.70 -8.28
N TRP A 34 -14.07 -2.97 -7.58
CA TRP A 34 -15.38 -3.31 -8.15
C TRP A 34 -16.37 -2.15 -8.20
N ASP A 35 -16.14 -1.08 -7.44
CA ASP A 35 -16.99 0.10 -7.48
C ASP A 35 -16.75 0.89 -8.77
N ASP A 36 -17.80 1.04 -9.57
CA ASP A 36 -17.76 1.81 -10.81
C ASP A 36 -17.86 3.32 -10.56
N GLY A 37 -18.31 3.78 -9.38
CA GLY A 37 -18.42 5.19 -9.02
C GLY A 37 -17.12 5.80 -8.53
N PHE A 38 -16.23 5.00 -7.95
CA PHE A 38 -14.97 5.46 -7.40
C PHE A 38 -13.99 5.93 -8.50
N GLU A 39 -13.66 7.23 -8.49
CA GLU A 39 -12.75 7.86 -9.46
C GLU A 39 -13.15 7.60 -10.93
N TYR A 40 -14.45 7.51 -11.19
CA TYR A 40 -15.00 7.12 -12.49
C TYR A 40 -14.36 7.89 -13.65
N SER A 41 -14.28 9.22 -13.57
CA SER A 41 -13.74 10.07 -14.63
C SER A 41 -12.26 9.75 -14.93
N LEU A 42 -11.44 9.55 -13.89
CA LEU A 42 -10.02 9.26 -14.05
C LEU A 42 -9.80 7.83 -14.58
N ARG A 43 -10.56 6.87 -14.07
CA ARG A 43 -10.52 5.47 -14.54
C ARG A 43 -10.96 5.34 -15.98
N HIS A 44 -12.02 6.04 -16.36
CA HIS A 44 -12.51 6.06 -17.71
C HIS A 44 -11.47 6.69 -18.65
N ALA A 45 -10.91 7.85 -18.28
CA ALA A 45 -9.87 8.53 -19.07
C ALA A 45 -8.63 7.65 -19.31
N ILE A 46 -8.14 6.98 -18.25
CA ILE A 46 -7.01 6.04 -18.35
C ILE A 46 -7.35 4.84 -19.24
N LYS A 47 -8.61 4.35 -19.22
CA LYS A 47 -9.06 3.17 -19.98
C LYS A 47 -9.29 3.42 -21.48
N VAL A 48 -9.40 4.67 -21.91
CA VAL A 48 -9.64 5.00 -23.33
C VAL A 48 -8.35 4.81 -24.17
N GLU A 49 -8.42 3.90 -25.14
CA GLU A 49 -7.31 3.53 -26.04
C GLU A 49 -7.25 4.35 -27.34
N ASN A 50 -8.23 5.23 -27.59
CA ASN A 50 -8.34 6.01 -28.83
C ASN A 50 -7.30 7.15 -28.96
N ASN A 51 -6.33 7.22 -28.06
CA ASN A 51 -5.31 8.28 -28.08
C ASN A 51 -4.12 7.87 -28.95
N GLY A 52 -3.56 8.82 -29.69
CA GLY A 52 -2.32 8.60 -30.44
C GLY A 52 -1.11 8.38 -29.51
N GLU A 53 -0.04 7.81 -30.05
CA GLU A 53 1.25 7.75 -29.36
C GLU A 53 1.78 9.18 -29.14
N PRO A 54 2.39 9.49 -27.96
CA PRO A 54 2.87 8.58 -26.91
C PRO A 54 1.92 8.39 -25.71
N LEU A 55 0.72 8.98 -25.73
CA LEU A 55 -0.18 8.97 -24.58
C LEU A 55 -0.76 7.57 -24.29
N ARG A 56 -0.93 6.74 -25.33
CA ARG A 56 -1.37 5.35 -25.20
C ARG A 56 -0.41 4.52 -24.35
N ASP A 57 0.89 4.55 -24.67
CA ASP A 57 1.90 3.75 -23.97
C ASP A 57 2.01 4.14 -22.48
N ILE A 58 1.92 5.44 -22.19
CA ILE A 58 1.92 5.93 -20.80
C ILE A 58 0.68 5.41 -20.04
N LYS A 59 -0.49 5.39 -20.68
CA LYS A 59 -1.72 4.84 -20.08
C LYS A 59 -1.60 3.34 -19.85
N ASP A 60 -1.00 2.59 -20.76
CA ASP A 60 -0.82 1.14 -20.62
C ASP A 60 0.16 0.80 -19.49
N ASP A 61 1.25 1.56 -19.36
CA ASP A 61 2.14 1.48 -18.20
C ASP A 61 1.35 1.73 -16.91
N MET A 62 0.57 2.82 -16.83
CA MET A 62 -0.22 3.14 -15.63
C MET A 62 -1.23 2.04 -15.27
N ARG A 63 -1.94 1.47 -16.25
CA ARG A 63 -2.86 0.34 -16.01
C ARG A 63 -2.13 -0.87 -15.44
N THR A 64 -0.95 -1.15 -15.97
CA THR A 64 -0.10 -2.26 -15.49
C THR A 64 0.34 -2.02 -14.06
N TRP A 65 0.84 -0.82 -13.74
CA TRP A 65 1.22 -0.44 -12.36
C TRP A 65 0.07 -0.53 -11.37
N ILE A 66 -1.13 -0.05 -11.75
CA ILE A 66 -2.34 -0.13 -10.90
C ILE A 66 -2.70 -1.60 -10.66
N THR A 67 -2.66 -2.43 -11.70
CA THR A 67 -3.01 -3.86 -11.60
C THR A 67 -2.03 -4.62 -10.72
N VAL A 68 -0.72 -4.42 -10.94
CA VAL A 68 0.33 -5.06 -10.13
C VAL A 68 0.22 -4.63 -8.68
N SER A 69 0.07 -3.33 -8.41
CA SER A 69 -0.05 -2.80 -7.05
C SER A 69 -1.24 -3.38 -6.30
N TYR A 70 -2.40 -3.53 -6.98
CA TYR A 70 -3.58 -4.16 -6.41
C TYR A 70 -3.31 -5.60 -5.96
N TRP A 71 -2.70 -6.43 -6.82
CA TRP A 71 -2.40 -7.83 -6.48
C TRP A 71 -1.37 -7.96 -5.36
N VAL A 72 -0.39 -7.06 -5.31
CA VAL A 72 0.59 -7.00 -4.22
C VAL A 72 -0.11 -6.69 -2.89
N ILE A 73 -0.93 -5.62 -2.84
CA ILE A 73 -1.67 -5.24 -1.63
C ILE A 73 -2.58 -6.39 -1.16
N MET A 74 -3.30 -7.02 -2.09
CA MET A 74 -4.16 -8.17 -1.78
C MET A 74 -3.37 -9.36 -1.23
N GLY A 75 -2.22 -9.69 -1.84
CA GLY A 75 -1.35 -10.77 -1.39
C GLY A 75 -0.85 -10.57 0.04
N PHE A 76 -0.32 -9.38 0.35
CA PHE A 76 0.12 -9.03 1.69
C PHE A 76 -1.04 -9.04 2.70
N ALA A 77 -2.19 -8.49 2.34
CA ALA A 77 -3.33 -8.45 3.25
C ALA A 77 -3.85 -9.86 3.58
N ILE A 78 -3.95 -10.75 2.59
CA ILE A 78 -4.33 -12.16 2.81
C ILE A 78 -3.29 -12.86 3.70
N ALA A 79 -2.01 -12.67 3.43
CA ALA A 79 -0.94 -13.22 4.27
C ALA A 79 -1.06 -12.72 5.73
N CYS A 80 -1.32 -11.43 5.93
CA CYS A 80 -1.50 -10.83 7.25
C CYS A 80 -2.74 -11.37 7.98
N VAL A 81 -3.85 -11.66 7.29
CA VAL A 81 -5.02 -12.32 7.90
C VAL A 81 -4.64 -13.72 8.39
N ILE A 82 -3.97 -14.51 7.55
CA ILE A 82 -3.56 -15.88 7.91
C ILE A 82 -2.58 -15.84 9.09
N ILE A 83 -1.56 -14.99 9.03
CA ILE A 83 -0.54 -14.84 10.07
C ILE A 83 -1.17 -14.34 11.37
N GLY A 84 -2.03 -13.32 11.31
CA GLY A 84 -2.74 -12.80 12.47
C GLY A 84 -3.64 -13.86 13.11
N PHE A 85 -4.33 -14.67 12.31
CA PHE A 85 -5.15 -15.78 12.80
C PHE A 85 -4.31 -16.85 13.49
N VAL A 86 -3.20 -17.27 12.87
CA VAL A 86 -2.27 -18.25 13.44
C VAL A 86 -1.63 -17.71 14.73
N GLY A 87 -1.24 -16.43 14.77
CA GLY A 87 -0.66 -15.79 15.96
C GLY A 87 -1.65 -15.66 17.12
N PHE A 88 -2.92 -15.34 16.81
CA PHE A 88 -4.01 -15.35 17.77
C PHE A 88 -4.23 -16.75 18.36
N LEU A 89 -4.35 -17.78 17.50
CA LEU A 89 -4.50 -19.18 17.94
C LEU A 89 -3.27 -19.68 18.72
N ALA A 90 -2.06 -19.33 18.31
CA ALA A 90 -0.83 -19.70 19.01
C ALA A 90 -0.80 -19.18 20.45
N SER A 91 -1.31 -17.96 20.64
CA SER A 91 -1.39 -17.31 21.95
C SER A 91 -2.47 -17.93 22.84
N CYS A 92 -3.67 -18.17 22.29
CA CYS A 92 -4.82 -18.74 23.00
C CYS A 92 -4.63 -20.23 23.33
N LEU A 93 -4.31 -21.04 22.33
CA LEU A 93 -4.19 -22.51 22.46
C LEU A 93 -2.89 -22.94 23.12
N LYS A 94 -1.95 -22.00 23.33
CA LYS A 94 -0.60 -22.28 23.82
C LYS A 94 0.01 -23.46 23.07
N SER A 95 -0.04 -23.48 21.74
CA SER A 95 0.55 -24.56 20.93
C SER A 95 1.92 -24.16 20.40
N ARG A 96 2.91 -25.07 20.43
CA ARG A 96 4.26 -24.79 19.93
C ARG A 96 4.32 -24.71 18.42
N CYS A 97 3.62 -25.61 17.73
CA CYS A 97 3.63 -25.67 16.27
C CYS A 97 3.12 -24.36 15.68
N PHE A 98 1.97 -23.86 16.16
CA PHE A 98 1.42 -22.57 15.71
C PHE A 98 2.33 -21.39 16.03
N LEU A 99 3.02 -21.40 17.17
CA LEU A 99 3.95 -20.33 17.53
C LEU A 99 5.18 -20.30 16.60
N ILE A 100 5.73 -21.45 16.20
CA ILE A 100 6.87 -21.56 15.28
C ILE A 100 6.46 -21.13 13.88
N LEU A 101 5.33 -21.63 13.39
CA LEU A 101 4.79 -21.26 12.08
C LEU A 101 4.53 -19.76 12.00
N TYR A 102 3.92 -19.19 13.04
CA TYR A 102 3.72 -17.75 13.17
C TYR A 102 5.04 -16.97 13.08
N PHE A 103 6.03 -17.35 13.89
CA PHE A 103 7.32 -16.63 13.95
C PHE A 103 8.06 -16.67 12.60
N ILE A 104 8.13 -17.83 11.96
CA ILE A 104 8.77 -17.97 10.64
C ILE A 104 8.04 -17.13 9.59
N ALA A 105 6.70 -17.19 9.55
CA ALA A 105 5.91 -16.43 8.59
C ALA A 105 6.07 -14.91 8.78
N MET A 106 6.13 -14.43 10.03
CA MET A 106 6.41 -13.02 10.33
C MET A 106 7.77 -12.57 9.80
N VAL A 107 8.82 -13.37 10.00
CA VAL A 107 10.16 -13.05 9.48
C VAL A 107 10.17 -12.96 7.96
N ILE A 108 9.48 -13.89 7.28
CA ILE A 108 9.36 -13.85 5.81
C ILE A 108 8.65 -12.58 5.35
N VAL A 109 7.54 -12.19 5.99
CA VAL A 109 6.81 -10.96 5.63
C VAL A 109 7.66 -9.71 5.84
N ILE A 110 8.40 -9.62 6.96
CA ILE A 110 9.32 -8.48 7.20
C ILE A 110 10.33 -8.34 6.05
N ILE A 111 10.93 -9.45 5.59
CA ILE A 111 11.90 -9.42 4.49
C ILE A 111 11.23 -8.96 3.19
N LEU A 112 10.02 -9.45 2.90
CA LEU A 112 9.27 -9.05 1.71
C LEU A 112 8.85 -7.58 1.76
N GLU A 113 8.43 -7.06 2.92
CA GLU A 113 8.10 -5.65 3.11
C GLU A 113 9.31 -4.76 2.83
N ILE A 114 10.48 -5.11 3.38
CA ILE A 114 11.72 -4.38 3.11
C ILE A 114 12.05 -4.38 1.61
N ALA A 115 11.93 -5.53 0.94
CA ALA A 115 12.18 -5.64 -0.49
C ALA A 115 11.24 -4.76 -1.32
N VAL A 116 9.95 -4.72 -0.98
CA VAL A 116 8.96 -3.84 -1.62
C VAL A 116 9.29 -2.37 -1.35
N GLY A 117 9.65 -2.00 -0.12
CA GLY A 117 10.03 -0.63 0.23
C GLY A 117 11.22 -0.13 -0.60
N ILE A 118 12.26 -0.95 -0.74
CA ILE A 118 13.42 -0.62 -1.56
C ILE A 118 13.00 -0.42 -3.03
N ARG A 119 12.15 -1.29 -3.57
CA ARG A 119 11.65 -1.16 -4.95
C ARG A 119 10.89 0.15 -5.18
N VAL A 120 10.03 0.55 -4.25
CA VAL A 120 9.27 1.81 -4.36
C VAL A 120 10.19 3.02 -4.32
N ILE A 121 11.20 3.02 -3.44
CA ILE A 121 12.18 4.11 -3.35
C ILE A 121 12.98 4.24 -4.64
N VAL A 122 13.46 3.12 -5.19
CA VAL A 122 14.25 3.11 -6.44
C VAL A 122 13.41 3.57 -7.64
N ALA A 123 12.13 3.18 -7.71
CA ALA A 123 11.24 3.58 -8.80
C ALA A 123 10.66 5.00 -8.65
N GLY A 124 10.98 5.72 -7.57
CA GLY A 124 10.38 7.02 -7.26
C GLY A 124 10.55 8.08 -8.35
N SER A 125 11.72 8.12 -9.01
CA SER A 125 11.98 9.02 -10.14
C SER A 125 11.14 8.67 -11.37
N ASP A 126 11.05 7.38 -11.68
CA ASP A 126 10.31 6.91 -12.86
C ASP A 126 8.80 7.22 -12.71
N ILE A 127 8.27 7.07 -11.49
CA ILE A 127 6.88 7.41 -11.18
C ILE A 127 6.63 8.91 -11.39
N HIS A 128 7.53 9.77 -10.91
CA HIS A 128 7.45 11.22 -11.11
C HIS A 128 7.40 11.58 -12.60
N ASP A 129 8.33 11.02 -13.38
CA ASP A 129 8.46 11.36 -14.80
C ASP A 129 7.29 10.83 -15.62
N LYS A 130 6.76 9.65 -15.29
CA LYS A 130 5.56 9.08 -15.94
C LYS A 130 4.31 9.90 -15.65
N VAL A 131 4.12 10.37 -14.42
CA VAL A 131 2.99 11.22 -14.04
C VAL A 131 3.08 12.58 -14.74
N ASN A 132 4.25 13.21 -14.75
CA ASN A 132 4.45 14.46 -15.47
C ASN A 132 4.24 14.31 -16.98
N SER A 133 4.77 13.23 -17.56
CA SER A 133 4.59 12.93 -18.99
C SER A 133 3.12 12.71 -19.32
N TYR A 134 2.37 11.99 -18.48
CA TYR A 134 0.94 11.79 -18.66
C TYR A 134 0.20 13.12 -18.72
N VAL A 135 0.37 13.98 -17.71
CA VAL A 135 -0.29 15.30 -17.69
C VAL A 135 0.15 16.14 -18.89
N TYR A 136 1.44 16.14 -19.22
CA TYR A 136 1.96 16.91 -20.36
C TYR A 136 1.34 16.48 -21.69
N TYR A 137 1.33 15.18 -21.99
CA TYR A 137 0.77 14.68 -23.24
C TYR A 137 -0.75 14.77 -23.30
N SER A 138 -1.46 14.73 -22.17
CA SER A 138 -2.90 15.02 -22.13
C SER A 138 -3.21 16.43 -22.63
N TYR A 139 -2.41 17.43 -22.23
CA TYR A 139 -2.57 18.81 -22.70
C TYR A 139 -2.05 19.01 -24.13
N TYR A 140 -0.89 18.44 -24.48
CA TYR A 140 -0.29 18.58 -25.81
C TYR A 140 -1.18 17.98 -26.93
N LEU A 141 -1.76 16.80 -26.70
CA LEU A 141 -2.68 16.15 -27.64
C LEU A 141 -4.12 16.66 -27.53
N GLN A 142 -4.38 17.65 -26.67
CA GLN A 142 -5.70 18.21 -26.40
C GLN A 142 -6.76 17.15 -26.05
N SER A 143 -6.38 16.14 -25.28
CA SER A 143 -7.32 15.09 -24.85
C SER A 143 -8.28 15.65 -23.80
N GLN A 144 -9.44 16.10 -24.25
CA GLN A 144 -10.46 16.74 -23.40
C GLN A 144 -10.89 15.83 -22.24
N GLN A 145 -10.97 14.52 -22.47
CA GLN A 145 -11.36 13.55 -21.45
C GLN A 145 -10.34 13.48 -20.30
N ASP A 146 -9.05 13.39 -20.63
CA ASP A 146 -7.98 13.35 -19.62
C ASP A 146 -7.84 14.70 -18.91
N ILE A 147 -7.88 15.81 -19.66
CA ILE A 147 -7.79 17.15 -19.09
C ILE A 147 -8.94 17.38 -18.10
N GLN A 148 -10.19 17.09 -18.47
CA GLN A 148 -11.34 17.28 -17.57
C GLN A 148 -11.30 16.36 -16.35
N ALA A 149 -10.82 15.13 -16.50
CA ALA A 149 -10.65 14.21 -15.37
C ALA A 149 -9.59 14.72 -14.39
N ILE A 150 -8.48 15.25 -14.89
CA ILE A 150 -7.39 15.81 -14.07
C ILE A 150 -7.84 17.11 -13.40
N THR A 151 -8.34 18.08 -14.17
CA THR A 151 -8.73 19.40 -13.65
C THR A 151 -9.89 19.28 -12.67
N GLY A 152 -10.88 18.44 -12.97
CA GLY A 152 -12.03 18.20 -12.09
C GLY A 152 -11.66 17.52 -10.78
N ARG A 153 -10.59 16.71 -10.75
CA ARG A 153 -10.16 16.00 -9.54
C ARG A 153 -9.20 16.79 -8.66
N TYR A 154 -8.28 17.52 -9.28
CA TYR A 154 -7.14 18.15 -8.60
C TYR A 154 -7.24 19.68 -8.51
N ASP A 155 -8.33 20.28 -9.02
CA ASP A 155 -8.57 21.74 -9.03
C ASP A 155 -7.36 22.54 -9.54
N CYS A 156 -6.83 22.08 -10.67
CA CYS A 156 -5.61 22.59 -11.28
C CYS A 156 -5.89 23.14 -12.66
N CYS A 157 -4.98 23.97 -13.18
CA CYS A 157 -5.14 24.54 -14.51
C CYS A 157 -3.81 24.58 -15.27
N GLY A 158 -3.83 24.09 -16.50
CA GLY A 158 -2.69 24.11 -17.40
C GLY A 158 -1.55 23.14 -17.04
N VAL A 159 -0.49 23.20 -17.82
CA VAL A 159 0.71 22.36 -17.71
C VAL A 159 1.96 23.24 -17.66
N ALA A 160 2.98 22.81 -16.93
CA ALA A 160 4.27 23.49 -16.91
C ALA A 160 4.85 23.63 -18.34
N GLY A 161 5.29 24.83 -18.70
CA GLY A 161 5.94 25.10 -19.99
C GLY A 161 5.01 25.44 -21.16
N GLN A 162 3.69 25.54 -20.96
CA GLN A 162 2.74 26.01 -21.99
C GLN A 162 1.99 27.27 -21.55
N ALA A 163 1.54 28.07 -22.52
CA ALA A 163 0.73 29.26 -22.26
C ALA A 163 -0.66 28.84 -21.74
N THR A 164 -0.94 29.15 -20.47
CA THR A 164 -2.17 28.78 -19.80
C THR A 164 -3.22 29.89 -19.94
N PHE A 165 -4.04 29.83 -20.99
CA PHE A 165 -5.15 30.76 -21.17
C PHE A 165 -6.35 30.35 -20.32
N GLY A 166 -6.90 31.29 -19.54
CA GLY A 166 -8.12 31.08 -18.74
C GLY A 166 -7.92 30.49 -17.34
N CYS A 167 -6.68 30.40 -16.84
CA CYS A 167 -6.43 30.00 -15.45
C CYS A 167 -6.57 31.18 -14.48
N SER A 168 -7.07 30.90 -13.27
CA SER A 168 -7.15 31.90 -12.21
C SER A 168 -5.75 32.30 -11.71
N ALA A 169 -5.58 33.56 -11.33
CA ALA A 169 -4.31 34.04 -10.76
C ALA A 169 -3.96 33.27 -9.48
N GLY A 170 -2.79 32.64 -9.44
CA GLY A 170 -2.30 31.85 -8.30
C GLY A 170 -2.70 30.36 -8.30
N GLN A 171 -3.37 29.87 -9.33
CA GLN A 171 -3.75 28.45 -9.43
C GLN A 171 -2.52 27.56 -9.74
N LYS A 172 -2.43 26.39 -9.11
CA LYS A 172 -1.35 25.41 -9.36
C LYS A 172 -1.49 24.78 -10.75
N THR A 173 -0.35 24.46 -11.37
CA THR A 173 -0.30 23.66 -12.60
C THR A 173 -0.75 22.22 -12.31
N CYS A 174 -1.35 21.56 -13.30
CA CYS A 174 -1.81 20.19 -13.12
C CYS A 174 -0.69 19.18 -12.92
N THR A 175 0.50 19.44 -13.48
CA THR A 175 1.69 18.60 -13.21
C THR A 175 2.06 18.63 -11.74
N ALA A 176 2.12 19.83 -11.15
CA ALA A 176 2.44 20.00 -9.74
C ALA A 176 1.32 19.48 -8.84
N ALA A 177 0.05 19.77 -9.14
CA ALA A 177 -1.07 19.35 -8.30
C ALA A 177 -1.22 17.81 -8.24
N VAL A 178 -1.10 17.12 -9.38
CA VAL A 178 -1.16 15.66 -9.42
C VAL A 178 0.03 15.05 -8.69
N TRP A 179 1.24 15.58 -8.92
CA TRP A 179 2.43 15.10 -8.25
C TRP A 179 2.38 15.33 -6.73
N ASP A 180 1.99 16.51 -6.27
CA ASP A 180 1.87 16.84 -4.85
C ASP A 180 0.95 15.83 -4.15
N ARG A 181 -0.21 15.53 -4.73
CA ARG A 181 -1.15 14.55 -4.16
C ARG A 181 -0.60 13.12 -4.16
N LEU A 182 0.08 12.72 -5.23
CA LEU A 182 0.70 11.41 -5.28
C LEU A 182 1.82 11.30 -4.25
N ASN A 183 2.69 12.30 -4.16
CA ASN A 183 3.81 12.35 -3.23
C ASN A 183 3.33 12.37 -1.77
N GLU A 184 2.30 13.18 -1.44
CA GLU A 184 1.64 13.17 -0.13
C GLU A 184 1.17 11.75 0.23
N THR A 185 0.50 11.06 -0.70
CA THR A 185 0.00 9.70 -0.50
C THR A 185 1.12 8.68 -0.33
N LEU A 186 2.19 8.78 -1.14
CA LEU A 186 3.37 7.92 -1.06
C LEU A 186 4.13 8.10 0.26
N ILE A 187 4.24 9.34 0.76
CA ILE A 187 4.85 9.64 2.06
C ILE A 187 4.03 9.03 3.19
N ILE A 188 2.70 9.20 3.16
CA ILE A 188 1.80 8.60 4.16
C ILE A 188 1.94 7.07 4.15
N PHE A 189 1.89 6.44 2.98
CA PHE A 189 2.09 5.00 2.83
C PHE A 189 3.46 4.54 3.31
N GLY A 190 4.54 5.25 2.96
CA GLY A 190 5.89 4.91 3.41
C GLY A 190 6.02 5.00 4.93
N SER A 191 5.46 6.04 5.55
CA SER A 191 5.48 6.20 7.00
C SER A 191 4.72 5.10 7.73
N SER A 192 3.56 4.68 7.20
CA SER A 192 2.75 3.60 7.79
C SER A 192 3.44 2.25 7.65
N MET A 193 4.09 1.99 6.51
CA MET A 193 4.86 0.77 6.29
C MET A 193 6.03 0.63 7.29
N ILE A 194 6.76 1.70 7.57
CA ILE A 194 7.83 1.68 8.58
C ILE A 194 7.27 1.37 9.97
N ALA A 195 6.15 2.00 10.35
CA ALA A 195 5.50 1.75 11.63
C ALA A 195 5.05 0.28 11.77
N VAL A 196 4.54 -0.31 10.69
CA VAL A 196 4.17 -1.74 10.64
C VAL A 196 5.39 -2.63 10.85
N ILE A 197 6.50 -2.40 10.14
CA ILE A 197 7.74 -3.17 10.30
C ILE A 197 8.23 -3.12 11.76
N VAL A 198 8.25 -1.94 12.38
CA VAL A 198 8.67 -1.78 13.78
C VAL A 198 7.77 -2.57 14.71
N LEU A 199 6.45 -2.50 14.51
CA LEU A 199 5.47 -3.24 15.31
C LEU A 199 5.64 -4.75 15.13
N GLN A 200 5.87 -5.23 13.91
CA GLN A 200 6.15 -6.63 13.62
C GLN A 200 7.40 -7.11 14.36
N ILE A 201 8.50 -6.34 14.33
CA ILE A 201 9.75 -6.65 15.05
C ILE A 201 9.49 -6.75 16.56
N VAL A 202 8.76 -5.78 17.14
CA VAL A 202 8.43 -5.80 18.57
C VAL A 202 7.65 -7.07 18.95
N VAL A 203 6.62 -7.43 18.17
CA VAL A 203 5.82 -8.63 18.45
C VAL A 203 6.65 -9.92 18.27
N SER A 204 7.53 -9.97 17.26
CA SER A 204 8.47 -11.08 17.08
C SER A 204 9.43 -11.23 18.26
N VAL A 205 9.99 -10.12 18.78
CA VAL A 205 10.87 -10.14 19.95
C VAL A 205 10.14 -10.59 21.21
N LEU A 206 8.90 -10.12 21.43
CA LEU A 206 8.06 -10.57 22.55
C LEU A 206 7.71 -12.06 22.50
N THR A 207 7.77 -12.67 21.31
CA THR A 207 7.52 -14.11 21.13
C THR A 207 8.71 -14.98 21.57
N ILE A 208 9.94 -14.46 21.54
CA ILE A 208 11.17 -15.18 21.95
C ILE A 208 11.16 -15.67 23.41
N PRO A 209 10.84 -14.86 24.43
CA PRO A 209 10.81 -15.34 25.82
C PRO A 209 9.70 -16.38 26.05
N ILE A 210 8.62 -16.34 25.27
CA ILE A 210 7.54 -17.37 25.30
C ILE A 210 8.09 -18.72 24.83
N PHE A 211 8.97 -18.72 23.82
CA PHE A 211 9.72 -19.90 23.40
C PHE A 211 10.66 -20.43 24.49
N ALA A 212 11.49 -19.54 25.05
CA ALA A 212 12.52 -19.90 26.01
C ALA A 212 11.94 -20.49 27.31
N HIS A 213 10.87 -19.90 27.84
CA HIS A 213 10.23 -20.38 29.07
C HIS A 213 9.70 -21.81 28.93
N ARG A 214 9.11 -22.13 27.77
CA ARG A 214 8.49 -23.43 27.56
C ARG A 214 9.51 -24.54 27.30
N LYS A 215 10.61 -24.25 26.61
CA LYS A 215 11.73 -25.19 26.47
C LYS A 215 12.28 -25.61 27.85
N ARG A 216 12.30 -24.68 28.81
CA ARG A 216 12.74 -24.94 30.18
C ARG A 216 11.80 -25.90 30.93
N GLU A 217 10.50 -25.75 30.76
CA GLU A 217 9.50 -26.67 31.36
C GLU A 217 9.71 -28.11 30.85
N GLU A 218 9.87 -28.31 29.54
CA GLU A 218 10.11 -29.66 28.97
C GLU A 218 11.44 -30.29 29.38
N SER A 219 12.47 -29.49 29.65
CA SER A 219 13.78 -30.01 30.09
C SER A 219 13.82 -30.39 31.58
N THR A 220 12.77 -30.05 32.34
CA THR A 220 12.68 -30.32 33.79
C THR A 220 11.87 -31.59 34.09
N TYR A 221 11.20 -32.16 33.08
CA TYR A 221 10.52 -33.46 33.12
C TYR A 221 11.33 -34.50 32.37
#